data_AF-A0A655AVI4-F1
#
_entry.id   AF-A0A655AVI4-F1
#
_cell.length_a   1.000
_cell.length_b   1.000
_cell.length_c   1.000
_cell.angle_alpha   90.00
_cell.angle_beta   90.00
_cell.angle_gamma   90.00
#
_symmetry.space_group_name_H-M   'P 1'
#
loop_
_entity.id
_entity.type
_entity.pdbx_description
1 polymer ?
#
loop_
_entity_poly.entity_id
_entity_poly.type
_entity_poly.pdbx_seq_one_letter_code
_entity_poly.pdbx_strand_id
1 'polypeptide(L)'
;MSEDVERRLVKVLNNPTTSPFGNPIPGLVELGVGPEPGADDANLVRLTELPAGSPVAVVVRQLTEHVQGDIDLITRLKDAGVVPNARVTVETTPGGGVTIVIPGHENVTLPHEMAHAVKVEKV
;
A
#
# COMPACT_ATOMS: atom_id res chain seq x y z
N MET A 1 -8.49 22.27 -2.45
CA MET A 1 -9.57 22.35 -1.46
C MET A 1 -9.26 23.47 -0.49
N SER A 2 -10.22 23.93 0.32
CA SER A 2 -9.95 24.89 1.41
C SER A 2 -9.74 24.12 2.72
N GLU A 3 -8.88 24.62 3.60
CA GLU A 3 -8.62 24.00 4.92
C GLU A 3 -9.89 23.80 5.75
N ASP A 4 -10.88 24.69 5.62
CA ASP A 4 -12.17 24.56 6.32
C ASP A 4 -12.93 23.29 5.87
N VAL A 5 -12.89 23.00 4.56
CA VAL A 5 -13.48 21.80 3.97
C VAL A 5 -12.74 20.55 4.45
N GLU A 6 -11.41 20.60 4.55
CA GLU A 6 -10.59 19.49 5.06
C GLU A 6 -10.88 19.20 6.53
N ARG A 7 -10.91 20.22 7.40
CA ARG A 7 -11.29 20.06 8.82
C ARG A 7 -12.68 19.47 8.98
N ARG A 8 -13.62 19.85 8.11
CA ARG A 8 -14.97 19.30 8.12
C ARG A 8 -14.99 17.84 7.67
N LEU A 9 -14.29 17.51 6.58
CA LEU A 9 -14.17 16.15 6.05
C LEU A 9 -13.59 15.18 7.07
N VAL A 10 -12.50 15.56 7.75
CA VAL A 10 -11.86 14.72 8.77
C VAL A 10 -12.86 14.34 9.86
N LYS A 11 -13.67 15.30 10.35
CA LYS A 11 -14.70 15.03 11.36
C LYS A 11 -15.85 14.15 10.83
N VAL A 12 -16.33 14.42 9.61
CA VAL A 12 -17.42 13.67 8.98
C VAL A 12 -17.02 12.22 8.73
N LEU A 13 -15.75 11.96 8.41
CA LEU A 13 -15.20 10.64 8.14
C LEU A 13 -14.68 9.91 9.39
N ASN A 14 -15.01 10.40 10.59
CA ASN A 14 -14.60 9.83 11.89
C ASN A 14 -13.07 9.85 12.14
N ASN A 15 -12.39 10.95 11.79
CA ASN A 15 -10.96 11.18 12.02
C ASN A 15 -10.06 10.12 11.36
N PRO A 16 -10.17 9.89 10.03
CA PRO A 16 -9.32 8.94 9.35
C PRO A 16 -7.86 9.39 9.41
N THR A 17 -6.94 8.44 9.57
CA THR A 17 -5.49 8.68 9.56
C THR A 17 -4.80 8.18 8.30
N THR A 18 -5.48 7.33 7.52
CA THR A 18 -4.96 6.70 6.30
C THR A 18 -5.96 6.82 5.15
N SER A 19 -5.45 6.85 3.93
CA SER A 19 -6.24 6.77 2.71
C SER A 19 -6.80 5.35 2.49
N PRO A 20 -7.75 5.15 1.55
CA PRO A 20 -8.27 3.82 1.19
C PRO A 20 -7.20 2.83 0.71
N PHE A 21 -6.04 3.35 0.29
CA PHE A 21 -4.88 2.58 -0.18
C PHE A 21 -3.80 2.43 0.91
N GLY A 22 -4.10 2.80 2.15
CA GLY A 22 -3.24 2.62 3.32
C GLY A 22 -2.16 3.69 3.52
N ASN A 23 -2.00 4.63 2.57
CA ASN A 23 -1.05 5.74 2.74
C ASN A 23 -1.50 6.66 3.88
N PRO A 24 -0.59 7.12 4.76
CA PRO A 24 -0.91 8.09 5.80
C PRO A 24 -1.40 9.40 5.19
N ILE A 25 -2.42 10.02 5.80
CA ILE A 25 -2.93 11.32 5.36
C ILE A 25 -1.97 12.40 5.88
N PRO A 26 -1.31 13.18 4.98
CA PRO A 26 -0.40 14.24 5.40
C PRO A 26 -1.15 15.41 6.06
N GLY A 27 -0.44 16.22 6.85
CA GLY A 27 -0.97 17.48 7.40
C GLY A 27 -2.04 17.35 8.49
N LEU A 28 -2.40 16.14 8.92
CA LEU A 28 -3.41 15.94 9.97
C LEU A 28 -3.03 16.63 11.30
N VAL A 29 -1.74 16.66 11.65
CA VAL A 29 -1.23 17.35 12.84
C VAL A 29 -1.52 18.86 12.79
N GLU A 30 -1.38 19.48 11.63
CA GLU A 30 -1.68 20.90 11.39
C GLU A 30 -3.19 21.19 11.49
N LEU A 31 -4.01 20.17 11.20
CA LEU A 31 -5.46 20.20 11.41
C LEU A 31 -5.87 19.91 12.87
N GLY A 32 -4.92 19.58 13.75
CA GLY A 32 -5.14 19.24 15.15
C GLY A 32 -5.78 17.86 15.35
N VAL A 33 -5.60 16.95 14.39
CA VAL A 33 -6.18 15.61 14.40
C VAL A 33 -5.08 14.56 14.19
N GLY A 34 -5.17 13.42 14.87
CA GLY A 34 -4.33 12.25 14.60
C GLY A 34 -2.95 12.25 15.31
N PRO A 35 -2.28 11.09 15.31
CA PRO A 35 -0.96 10.92 15.92
C PRO A 35 0.14 11.56 15.06
N GLU A 36 1.33 11.74 15.64
CA GLU A 36 2.50 12.24 14.92
C GLU A 36 2.87 11.34 13.73
N PRO A 37 3.30 11.91 12.60
CA PRO A 37 3.67 11.14 11.42
C PRO A 37 4.82 10.16 11.71
N GLY A 38 4.67 8.90 11.29
CA GLY A 38 5.76 7.91 11.28
C GLY A 38 5.70 6.81 12.35
N ALA A 39 4.74 6.83 13.29
CA ALA A 39 4.62 5.75 14.29
C ALA A 39 4.32 4.37 13.67
N ASP A 40 3.64 4.33 12.51
CA ASP A 40 3.19 3.10 11.85
C ASP A 40 4.17 2.56 10.78
N ASP A 41 5.23 3.31 10.43
CA ASP A 41 6.11 2.98 9.29
C ASP A 41 7.34 2.12 9.69
N ALA A 42 7.58 1.91 10.99
CA ALA A 42 8.84 1.33 11.50
C ALA A 42 9.14 -0.11 11.03
N ASN A 43 8.12 -0.88 10.64
CA ASN A 43 8.27 -2.28 10.19
C ASN A 43 7.92 -2.48 8.71
N LEU A 44 7.66 -1.41 7.98
CA LEU A 44 7.28 -1.49 6.57
C LEU A 44 8.53 -1.58 5.69
N VAL A 45 8.49 -2.52 4.74
CA VAL A 45 9.52 -2.68 3.70
C VAL A 45 8.87 -2.58 2.33
N ARG A 46 9.63 -2.11 1.33
CA ARG A 46 9.15 -2.14 -0.06
C ARG A 46 9.22 -3.56 -0.62
N LEU A 47 8.36 -3.89 -1.58
CA LEU A 47 8.45 -5.20 -2.26
C LEU A 47 9.83 -5.42 -2.92
N THR A 48 10.46 -4.36 -3.42
CA THR A 48 11.81 -4.40 -4.01
C THR A 48 12.93 -4.65 -3.01
N GLU A 49 12.68 -4.51 -1.71
CA GLU A 49 13.65 -4.75 -0.64
C GLU A 49 13.58 -6.19 -0.11
N LEU A 50 12.64 -7.00 -0.63
CA LEU A 50 12.52 -8.40 -0.26
C LEU A 50 13.64 -9.24 -0.89
N PRO A 51 14.19 -10.22 -0.14
CA PRO A 51 15.24 -11.07 -0.66
C PRO A 51 14.73 -11.89 -1.84
N ALA A 52 15.56 -12.04 -2.86
CA ALA A 52 15.28 -12.94 -3.97
C ALA A 52 15.38 -14.42 -3.51
N GLY A 53 14.63 -15.29 -4.18
CA GLY A 53 14.64 -16.73 -3.91
C GLY A 53 13.25 -17.22 -3.52
N SER A 54 13.07 -17.58 -2.25
CA SER A 54 11.84 -18.23 -1.79
C SER A 54 10.65 -17.26 -1.68
N PRO A 55 9.43 -17.74 -1.94
CA PRO A 55 8.23 -16.95 -1.72
C PRO A 55 8.12 -16.47 -0.26
N VAL A 56 7.84 -15.19 -0.06
CA VAL A 56 7.72 -14.54 1.25
C VAL A 56 6.27 -14.22 1.54
N ALA A 57 5.77 -14.62 2.71
CA ALA A 57 4.44 -14.22 3.18
C ALA A 57 4.48 -12.80 3.74
N VAL A 58 3.61 -11.93 3.22
CA VAL A 58 3.56 -10.52 3.59
C VAL A 58 2.12 -10.02 3.73
N VAL A 59 1.93 -8.96 4.49
CA VAL A 59 0.70 -8.18 4.58
C VAL A 59 0.90 -6.90 3.79
N VAL A 60 0.03 -6.64 2.81
CA VAL A 60 0.04 -5.38 2.06
C VAL A 60 -0.39 -4.25 3.00
N ARG A 61 0.36 -3.14 3.04
CA ARG A 61 0.06 -2.03 3.95
C ARG A 61 -0.18 -0.73 3.21
N GLN A 62 0.65 -0.40 2.22
CA GLN A 62 0.52 0.86 1.46
C GLN A 62 0.68 0.61 -0.04
N LEU A 63 -0.23 1.17 -0.83
CA LEU A 63 -0.13 1.28 -2.28
C LEU A 63 -0.03 2.77 -2.63
N THR A 64 1.17 3.23 -2.97
CA THR A 64 1.43 4.67 -3.22
C THR A 64 0.75 5.18 -4.50
N GLU A 65 0.76 6.50 -4.72
CA GLU A 65 0.07 7.14 -5.86
C GLU A 65 0.56 6.65 -7.23
N HIS A 66 1.82 6.20 -7.33
CA HIS A 66 2.37 5.68 -8.59
C HIS A 66 1.59 4.47 -9.12
N VAL A 67 1.26 3.50 -8.25
CA VAL A 67 0.48 2.33 -8.67
C VAL A 67 -0.99 2.67 -8.90
N GLN A 68 -1.51 3.71 -8.23
CA GLN A 68 -2.89 4.18 -8.42
C GLN A 68 -3.10 4.91 -9.75
N GLY A 69 -2.03 5.45 -10.35
CA GLY A 69 -2.08 6.11 -11.65
C GLY A 69 -2.31 5.16 -12.83
N ASP A 70 -1.95 3.88 -12.67
CA ASP A 70 -2.21 2.84 -13.67
C ASP A 70 -3.54 2.15 -13.37
N ILE A 71 -4.58 2.54 -14.12
CA ILE A 71 -5.97 2.08 -13.92
C ILE A 71 -6.09 0.56 -14.14
N ASP A 72 -5.43 0.02 -15.17
CA ASP A 72 -5.49 -1.41 -15.48
C ASP A 72 -4.79 -2.23 -14.40
N LEU A 73 -3.67 -1.75 -13.87
CA LEU A 73 -2.94 -2.42 -12.81
C LEU A 73 -3.69 -2.38 -11.47
N ILE A 74 -4.16 -1.21 -11.05
CA ILE A 74 -4.86 -1.07 -9.76
C ILE A 74 -6.17 -1.86 -9.75
N THR A 75 -6.85 -1.95 -10.90
CA THR A 75 -8.06 -2.77 -11.06
C THR A 75 -7.72 -4.25 -10.90
N ARG A 76 -6.67 -4.74 -11.56
CA ARG A 76 -6.19 -6.13 -11.41
C ARG A 76 -5.81 -6.45 -9.97
N LEU A 77 -5.12 -5.54 -9.28
CA LEU A 77 -4.78 -5.71 -7.86
C LEU A 77 -6.03 -5.83 -7.00
N LYS A 78 -7.02 -4.96 -7.22
CA LYS A 78 -8.29 -4.99 -6.51
C LYS A 78 -9.07 -6.30 -6.77
N ASP A 79 -9.20 -6.73 -8.01
CA ASP A 79 -9.91 -7.97 -8.39
C ASP A 79 -9.20 -9.23 -7.88
N ALA A 80 -7.88 -9.17 -7.73
CA ALA A 80 -7.07 -10.21 -7.10
C ALA A 80 -7.05 -10.14 -5.55
N GLY A 81 -7.76 -9.18 -4.95
CA GLY A 81 -7.81 -9.00 -3.49
C GLY A 81 -6.55 -8.40 -2.87
N VAL A 82 -5.66 -7.82 -3.66
CA VAL A 82 -4.41 -7.17 -3.21
C VAL A 82 -4.71 -5.74 -2.77
N VAL A 83 -5.23 -5.62 -1.55
CA VAL A 83 -5.63 -4.34 -0.91
C VAL A 83 -4.93 -4.18 0.44
N PRO A 84 -4.95 -2.99 1.08
CA PRO A 84 -4.39 -2.83 2.42
C PRO A 84 -4.96 -3.85 3.41
N ASN A 85 -4.05 -4.43 4.21
CA ASN A 85 -4.24 -5.51 5.16
C ASN A 85 -4.50 -6.91 4.55
N ALA A 86 -4.40 -7.06 3.23
CA ALA A 86 -4.45 -8.37 2.58
C ALA A 86 -3.16 -9.16 2.84
N ARG A 87 -3.31 -10.45 3.16
CA ARG A 87 -2.20 -11.41 3.26
C ARG A 87 -1.95 -12.03 1.90
N VAL A 88 -0.73 -11.92 1.40
CA VAL A 88 -0.32 -12.44 0.10
C VAL A 88 1.05 -13.09 0.22
N THR A 89 1.39 -13.91 -0.77
CA THR A 89 2.74 -14.42 -0.94
C THR A 89 3.38 -13.67 -2.10
N VAL A 90 4.64 -13.28 -1.98
CA VAL A 90 5.36 -12.56 -3.03
C VAL A 90 6.66 -13.24 -3.37
N GLU A 91 7.02 -13.23 -4.65
CA GLU A 91 8.26 -13.80 -5.16
C GLU A 91 8.96 -12.79 -6.07
N THR A 92 10.25 -12.54 -5.81
CA THR A 92 11.06 -11.62 -6.61
C THR A 92 11.45 -12.29 -7.93
N THR A 93 11.16 -11.63 -9.04
CA THR A 93 11.51 -12.10 -10.38
C THR A 93 12.97 -11.79 -10.74
N PRO A 94 13.60 -12.52 -11.69
CA PRO A 94 14.98 -12.27 -12.11
C PRO A 94 15.23 -10.85 -12.67
N GLY A 95 14.19 -10.19 -13.17
CA GLY A 95 14.24 -8.82 -13.71
C GLY A 95 14.00 -7.71 -12.68
N GLY A 96 13.95 -8.02 -11.39
CA GLY A 96 13.73 -7.05 -10.31
C GLY A 96 12.26 -6.63 -10.11
N GLY A 97 11.33 -7.21 -10.88
CA GLY A 97 9.89 -7.16 -10.60
C GLY A 97 9.49 -8.15 -9.51
N VAL A 98 8.23 -8.13 -9.11
CA VAL A 98 7.69 -8.98 -8.03
C VAL A 98 6.37 -9.60 -8.47
N THR A 99 6.24 -10.91 -8.34
CA THR A 99 4.99 -11.63 -8.57
C THR A 99 4.26 -11.81 -7.25
N ILE A 100 3.01 -11.36 -7.21
CA ILE A 100 2.09 -11.54 -6.08
C ILE A 100 1.24 -12.78 -6.36
N VAL A 101 1.32 -13.74 -5.45
CA VAL A 101 0.59 -15.00 -5.48
C VAL A 101 -0.53 -14.93 -4.43
N ILE A 102 -1.76 -15.06 -4.91
CA ILE A 102 -2.97 -15.05 -4.08
C ILE A 102 -3.71 -16.37 -4.31
N PRO A 103 -4.04 -17.13 -3.25
CA PRO A 103 -4.79 -18.37 -3.40
C PRO A 103 -6.19 -18.08 -3.96
N GLY A 104 -6.54 -18.71 -5.07
CA GLY A 104 -7.86 -18.60 -5.71
C GLY A 104 -8.01 -17.44 -6.71
N HIS A 105 -6.96 -16.65 -6.95
CA HIS A 105 -6.94 -15.61 -7.97
C HIS A 105 -5.74 -15.77 -8.91
N GLU A 106 -5.80 -15.12 -10.08
CA GLU A 106 -4.63 -15.03 -10.97
C GLU A 106 -3.49 -14.28 -10.28
N ASN A 107 -2.26 -14.69 -10.60
CA ASN A 107 -1.07 -14.03 -10.07
C ASN A 107 -0.90 -12.67 -10.73
N VAL A 108 -0.46 -11.69 -9.96
CA VAL A 108 -0.23 -10.32 -10.45
C VAL A 108 1.26 -10.03 -10.42
N THR A 109 1.86 -9.87 -11.59
CA THR A 109 3.28 -9.48 -11.70
C THR A 109 3.42 -7.98 -11.82
N LEU A 110 4.20 -7.40 -10.90
CA LEU A 110 4.56 -5.99 -10.87
C LEU A 110 5.94 -5.79 -11.48
N PRO A 111 6.12 -4.85 -12.43
CA PRO A 111 7.46 -4.40 -12.81
C PRO A 111 8.15 -3.71 -11.62
N HIS A 112 9.47 -3.59 -11.68
CA HIS A 112 10.30 -3.07 -10.58
C HIS A 112 9.81 -1.71 -10.05
N GLU A 113 9.46 -0.79 -10.96
CA GLU A 113 8.94 0.54 -10.62
C GLU A 113 7.63 0.49 -9.83
N MET A 114 6.73 -0.44 -10.18
CA MET A 114 5.45 -0.62 -9.48
C MET A 114 5.62 -1.40 -8.17
N ALA A 115 6.56 -2.35 -8.12
CA ALA A 115 6.91 -3.03 -6.89
C ALA A 115 7.49 -2.05 -5.85
N HIS A 116 8.26 -1.05 -6.29
CA HIS A 116 8.79 0.00 -5.42
C HIS A 116 7.68 0.87 -4.81
N ALA A 117 6.54 0.97 -5.49
CA ALA A 117 5.37 1.74 -5.07
C ALA A 117 4.48 1.01 -4.05
N VAL A 118 4.84 -0.21 -3.62
CA VAL A 118 4.07 -1.01 -2.66
C VAL A 118 4.91 -1.28 -1.41
N LYS A 119 4.37 -0.93 -0.24
CA LYS A 119 4.95 -1.29 1.07
C LYS A 119 4.17 -2.41 1.73
N VAL A 120 4.91 -3.32 2.34
CA VAL A 120 4.39 -4.50 3.01
C VAL A 120 5.04 -4.71 4.37
N GLU A 121 4.39 -5.51 5.20
CA GLU A 121 4.92 -6.02 6.45
C GLU A 121 5.14 -7.53 6.31
N LYS A 122 6.29 -8.05 6.77
CA LYS A 122 6.55 -9.49 6.76
C LYS A 122 5.72 -10.17 7.85
N VAL A 123 5.12 -11.32 7.52
CA VAL A 123 4.36 -12.17 8.47
C VAL A 123 5.30 -13.03 9.31
#